data_AF-A0A4U9DFI5-F1
#
_entry.id   AF-A0A4U9DFI5-F1
#
_cell.length_a   1.000
_cell.length_b   1.000
_cell.length_c   1.000
_cell.angle_alpha   90.00
_cell.angle_beta   90.00
_cell.angle_gamma   90.00
#
_symmetry.space_group_name_H-M   'P 1'
#
loop_
_entity.id
_entity.type
_entity.pdbx_description
1 polymer ?
#
loop_
_entity_poly.entity_id
_entity_poly.type
_entity_poly.pdbx_seq_one_letter_code
_entity_poly.pdbx_strand_id
1 'polypeptide(L)' 'MTIPQIGGMYRGDRARKETLVEYGFRLPSALDNRPMKFEEFEALAPQTIYVSRRPRLRAG' A
#
# COMPACT_ATOMS: atom_id res chain seq x y z
N MET A 1 3.50 -2.85 11.96
CA MET A 1 3.39 -2.18 10.65
C MET A 1 3.98 -0.78 10.77
N THR A 2 4.85 -0.34 9.86
CA THR A 2 5.39 1.04 9.88
C THR A 2 4.82 1.88 8.73
N ILE A 3 4.78 3.20 8.89
CA ILE A 3 4.27 4.13 7.86
C ILE A 3 4.95 3.95 6.50
N PRO A 4 6.30 3.85 6.39
CA PRO A 4 6.94 3.62 5.10
C PRO A 4 6.56 2.29 4.45
N GLN A 5 6.31 1.25 5.26
CA GLN A 5 5.89 -0.05 4.74
C GLN A 5 4.50 0.03 4.10
N ILE A 6 3.55 0.75 4.72
CA ILE A 6 2.19 0.94 4.16
C ILE A 6 2.26 1.55 2.75
N GLY A 7 3.08 2.58 2.54
CA GLY A 7 3.27 3.20 1.21
C GLY A 7 3.99 2.32 0.18
N GLY A 8 4.70 1.27 0.61
CA GLY A 8 5.38 0.32 -0.27
C GLY A 8 4.49 -0.84 -0.73
N MET A 9 3.48 -1.21 0.06
CA MET A 9 2.68 -2.43 -0.17
C MET A 9 1.91 -2.42 -1.48
N TYR A 10 1.20 -1.33 -1.78
CA TYR A 10 0.42 -1.21 -3.01
C TYR A 10 1.30 -1.42 -4.25
N ARG A 11 2.46 -0.75 -4.31
CA ARG A 11 3.37 -0.81 -5.47
C ARG A 11 3.96 -2.21 -5.65
N GLY A 12 4.39 -2.84 -4.56
CA GLY A 12 4.93 -4.21 -4.61
C GLY A 12 3.89 -5.27 -4.99
N ASP A 13 2.64 -5.11 -4.53
CA ASP A 13 1.54 -5.99 -4.94
C ASP A 13 1.14 -5.78 -6.40
N ARG A 14 1.03 -4.51 -6.82
CA ARG A 14 0.69 -4.13 -8.19
C ARG A 14 1.67 -4.70 -9.20
N ALA A 15 2.97 -4.48 -9.00
CA ALA A 15 4.01 -4.96 -9.91
C ALA A 15 3.95 -6.49 -10.08
N ARG A 16 3.81 -7.23 -8.97
CA ARG A 16 3.73 -8.70 -9.00
C ARG A 16 2.49 -9.18 -9.78
N LYS A 17 1.34 -8.54 -9.58
CA LYS A 17 0.09 -8.93 -10.23
C LYS A 17 0.01 -8.51 -11.69
N GLU A 18 0.61 -7.38 -12.06
CA GLU A 18 0.74 -6.98 -13.47
C GLU A 18 1.47 -8.07 -14.26
N THR A 19 2.58 -8.60 -13.75
CA THR A 19 3.27 -9.75 -14.36
C THR A 19 2.36 -10.97 -14.50
N LEU A 20 1.58 -11.31 -13.47
CA LEU A 20 0.66 -12.46 -13.54
C LEU A 20 -0.47 -12.27 -14.54
N VAL A 21 -0.98 -11.05 -14.69
CA VAL A 21 -2.04 -10.72 -15.66
C VAL A 21 -1.48 -10.71 -17.08
N GLU A 22 -0.30 -10.11 -17.28
CA GLU A 22 0.37 -10.01 -18.58
C GLU A 22 0.64 -11.39 -19.19
N TYR A 23 1.13 -12.34 -18.38
CA TYR A 23 1.39 -13.71 -18.83
C TYR A 23 0.17 -14.64 -18.71
N GLY A 24 -1.03 -14.12 -18.47
CA GLY A 24 -2.29 -14.88 -18.51
C GLY A 24 -2.54 -15.83 -17.33
N PHE A 25 -1.76 -15.73 -16.24
CA PHE A 25 -1.95 -16.53 -15.04
C PHE A 25 -3.13 -16.06 -14.17
N ARG A 26 -3.55 -14.79 -14.33
CA ARG A 26 -4.68 -14.20 -13.61
C ARG A 26 -5.51 -13.31 -14.52
N LEU A 27 -6.80 -13.23 -14.23
CA LEU A 27 -7.69 -12.26 -14.85
C LEU A 27 -7.33 -10.82 -14.43
N PRO A 28 -7.62 -9.80 -15.26
CA PRO A 28 -7.37 -8.40 -14.91
C PRO A 28 -8.00 -7.96 -13.57
N SER A 29 -9.15 -8.53 -13.19
CA SER A 29 -9.83 -8.25 -11.91
C SER A 29 -9.00 -8.63 -10.67
N ALA A 30 -7.97 -9.46 -10.81
CA ALA A 30 -7.06 -9.77 -9.70
C ALA A 30 -6.31 -8.53 -9.18
N LEU A 31 -6.19 -7.49 -10.00
CA LEU A 31 -5.58 -6.21 -9.63
C LEU A 31 -6.41 -5.43 -8.61
N ASP A 32 -7.72 -5.68 -8.53
CA ASP A 32 -8.62 -4.97 -7.61
C ASP A 32 -8.51 -5.48 -6.16
N ASN A 33 -8.10 -6.73 -5.98
CA ASN A 33 -7.89 -7.34 -4.66
C ASN A 33 -6.53 -6.97 -4.05
N ARG A 34 -6.29 -5.69 -3.81
CA ARG A 34 -4.96 -5.15 -3.50
C ARG A 34 -4.90 -4.50 -2.10
N PRO A 35 -3.69 -4.29 -1.55
CA PRO A 35 -3.52 -3.37 -0.43
C PRO A 35 -4.03 -1.96 -0.75
N MET A 36 -4.42 -1.23 0.28
CA MET A 36 -4.72 0.19 0.18
C MET A 36 -3.48 0.97 -0.29
N LYS A 37 -3.72 2.02 -1.05
CA LYS A 37 -2.76 3.10 -1.25
C LYS A 37 -2.61 3.88 0.06
N PHE A 38 -1.52 4.65 0.17
CA PHE A 38 -1.25 5.38 1.40
C PHE A 38 -2.34 6.42 1.68
N GLU A 39 -2.82 7.10 0.65
CA GLU A 39 -3.86 8.12 0.72
C GLU A 39 -5.22 7.51 1.13
N GLU A 40 -5.53 6.29 0.64
CA GLU A 40 -6.73 5.54 1.04
C GLU A 40 -6.68 5.16 2.53
N PHE A 41 -5.49 4.78 3.02
CA PHE A 41 -5.28 4.49 4.44
C PHE A 41 -5.41 5.76 5.30
N GLU A 42 -4.84 6.88 4.89
CA GLU A 42 -4.92 8.15 5.64
C GLU A 42 -6.35 8.67 5.74
N ALA A 43 -7.12 8.57 4.67
CA ALA A 43 -8.53 8.99 4.66
C ALA A 43 -9.39 8.19 5.65
N LEU A 44 -9.07 6.91 5.88
CA LEU A 44 -9.79 6.03 6.80
C LEU A 44 -9.33 6.14 8.26
N ALA A 45 -8.20 6.79 8.52
CA ALA A 45 -7.59 6.88 9.85
C ALA A 45 -7.38 8.36 10.29
N PRO A 46 -8.45 9.16 10.38
CA PRO A 46 -8.36 10.60 10.69
C PRO A 46 -7.80 10.87 12.09
N GLN A 47 -7.91 9.90 13.01
CA GLN A 47 -7.26 9.93 14.33
C GLN A 47 -6.26 8.79 14.41
N THR A 48 -4.97 9.12 14.42
CA THR A 48 -3.90 8.13 14.51
C THR A 48 -2.79 8.60 15.44
N ILE A 49 -2.34 7.72 16.35
CA ILE A 49 -1.17 7.95 17.20
C ILE A 49 0.00 7.14 16.65
N TYR A 50 1.07 7.82 16.22
CA TYR A 50 2.30 7.18 15.77
C TYR A 50 3.29 7.07 16.93
N VAL A 51 3.75 5.85 17.21
CA VAL A 51 4.72 5.58 18.28
C VAL A 51 6.05 5.16 17.67
N SER A 52 7.12 5.90 17.95
CA SER A 52 8.49 5.56 17.53
C SER A 52 9.50 6.10 18.53
N ARG A 53 10.55 5.33 18.82
CA ARG A 53 11.69 5.79 19.63
C ARG A 53 12.53 6.88 18.91
N ARG A 54 12.40 6.99 17.58
CA ARG A 54 13.00 8.05 16.76
C ARG A 54 11.98 8.56 15.75
N PRO A 55 11.22 9.62 16.06
CA PRO A 55 10.25 10.18 15.13
C PRO A 55 10.95 10.80 13.93
N ARG A 56 10.36 10.65 12.74
CA ARG A 56 10.75 11.39 11.54
C ARG A 56 9.61 12.33 11.17
N LEU A 57 9.95 13.47 10.56
CA LEU A 57 8.96 14.41 10.06
C LEU A 57 8.07 13.71 9.03
N ARG A 58 6.76 13.93 9.12
CA ARG A 58 5.80 13.49 8.12
C ARG A 58 5.92 14.45 6.94
N ALA A 59 6.45 13.98 5.80
CA ALA A 59 6.28 14.72 4.55
C ALA A 59 4.84 14.47 4.10
N GLY A 60 4.05 15.52 4.03
CA GLY A 60 2.73 15.50 3.41
C GLY A 60 2.83 15.43 1.90
#